data_AF-A0A7C1Q0R7-F1
#
_entry.id   AF-A0A7C1Q0R7-F1
#
_cell.length_a   1.000
_cell.length_b   1.000
_cell.length_c   1.000
_cell.angle_alpha   90.00
_cell.angle_beta   90.00
_cell.angle_gamma   90.00
#
_symmetry.space_group_name_H-M   'P 1'
#
loop_
_entity.id
_entity.type
_entity.pdbx_description
1 polymer ?
#
loop_
_entity_poly.entity_id
_entity_poly.type
_entity_poly.pdbx_seq_one_letter_code
_entity_poly.pdbx_strand_id
1 'polypeptide(L)'
;MQDFYKELRNFKPEEIKEFSKWVTSFTKLKTKPFNFDKHEYQKTILDDTHPTIGVRKCVQVGVSEILIRKFLAFMAMHQGCQGIYTFPTAAEVSQFVKARVDPVIKGCSKIKELGFNTDNVKVKQIGQSFVHFKGSFGERETIAVPSDYNIHDEIDYSKPDIQNLYRSRLEHSSFRWETNCSTPSIPSYGIDQIFEDSDQRHWHIKCPHCNMWQILTWLPDKDKIDTNNIADPNGNPIYVDKENIKEIELIYVCRKCRKKLEYRSDLEMEWVAKYTNKDIHGYHLGPCVAWGYKKPNRIIKSFYDYKEIDKAYNHV
;
A
#
# COMPACT_ATOMS: atom_id res chain seq x y z
N MET A 1 19.24 -8.06 -43.98
CA MET A 1 18.72 -8.89 -42.86
C MET A 1 19.62 -8.89 -41.62
N GLN A 2 20.94 -8.64 -41.76
CA GLN A 2 21.88 -8.56 -40.62
C GLN A 2 21.87 -7.22 -39.86
N ASP A 3 21.40 -6.12 -40.46
CA ASP A 3 21.43 -4.80 -39.80
C ASP A 3 20.16 -4.44 -39.01
N PHE A 4 19.07 -5.21 -39.11
CA PHE A 4 17.85 -4.97 -38.32
C PHE A 4 18.04 -5.32 -36.83
N TYR A 5 18.94 -6.25 -36.52
CA TYR A 5 19.21 -6.69 -35.14
C TYR A 5 20.25 -5.83 -34.41
N LYS A 6 20.96 -4.92 -35.11
CA LYS A 6 21.92 -4.00 -34.47
C LYS A 6 21.26 -2.85 -33.72
N GLU A 7 20.00 -2.54 -34.00
CA GLU A 7 19.24 -1.46 -33.34
C GLU A 7 18.40 -1.93 -32.16
N LEU A 8 18.51 -3.19 -31.75
CA LEU A 8 18.08 -3.59 -30.41
C LEU A 8 19.06 -2.95 -29.42
N ARG A 9 18.77 -1.70 -29.00
CA ARG A 9 19.44 -1.03 -27.89
C ARG A 9 19.58 -2.05 -26.77
N ASN A 10 20.81 -2.47 -26.50
CA ASN A 10 21.18 -3.24 -25.32
C ASN A 10 20.95 -2.35 -24.11
N PHE A 11 19.68 -2.17 -23.73
CA PHE A 11 19.31 -1.56 -22.47
C PHE A 11 19.61 -2.59 -21.40
N LYS A 12 20.83 -2.54 -20.86
CA LYS A 12 21.12 -3.23 -19.61
C LYS A 12 20.31 -2.53 -18.52
N PRO A 13 19.38 -3.21 -17.84
CA PRO A 13 18.74 -2.61 -16.67
C PRO A 13 19.83 -2.15 -15.70
N GLU A 14 19.73 -0.94 -15.16
CA GLU A 14 20.60 -0.54 -14.06
C GLU A 14 20.38 -1.49 -12.88
N GLU A 15 21.46 -1.89 -12.21
CA GLU A 15 21.41 -2.59 -10.91
C GLU A 15 20.92 -1.63 -9.80
N ILE A 16 19.67 -1.18 -9.90
CA ILE A 16 18.99 -0.62 -8.75
C ILE A 16 18.44 -1.80 -7.97
N LYS A 17 19.05 -2.08 -6.82
CA LYS A 17 18.69 -3.24 -5.99
C LYS A 17 17.41 -3.04 -5.16
N GLU A 18 16.92 -1.79 -5.06
CA GLU A 18 15.80 -1.40 -4.18
C GLU A 18 14.77 -0.54 -4.93
N PHE A 19 13.50 -0.91 -4.83
CA PHE A 19 12.40 -0.18 -5.45
C PHE A 19 12.27 1.25 -4.91
N SER A 20 12.54 1.46 -3.62
CA SER A 20 12.40 2.76 -2.96
C SER A 20 13.41 3.76 -3.48
N LYS A 21 14.64 3.30 -3.72
CA LYS A 21 15.67 4.08 -4.41
C LYS A 21 15.26 4.42 -5.83
N TRP A 22 14.73 3.46 -6.60
CA TRP A 22 14.23 3.73 -7.96
C TRP A 22 13.13 4.79 -7.94
N VAL A 23 12.14 4.60 -7.06
CA VAL A 23 10.95 5.44 -6.98
C VAL A 23 11.28 6.87 -6.57
N THR A 24 12.13 7.05 -5.57
CA THR A 24 12.58 8.38 -5.13
C THR A 24 13.48 9.08 -6.14
N SER A 25 14.27 8.32 -6.92
CA SER A 25 15.15 8.89 -7.93
C SER A 25 14.41 9.35 -9.19
N PHE A 26 13.38 8.60 -9.61
CA PHE A 26 12.80 8.79 -10.94
C PHE A 26 11.36 9.25 -10.95
N THR A 27 10.61 9.19 -9.85
CA THR A 27 9.19 9.57 -9.87
C THR A 27 8.94 10.90 -9.16
N LYS A 28 7.79 11.50 -9.48
CA LYS A 28 7.32 12.75 -8.88
C LYS A 28 5.93 12.56 -8.29
N LEU A 29 5.58 13.43 -7.35
CA LEU A 29 4.21 13.58 -6.84
C LEU A 29 3.90 15.07 -6.78
N LYS A 30 2.82 15.50 -7.45
CA LYS A 30 2.44 16.92 -7.57
C LYS A 30 3.64 17.81 -7.94
N THR A 31 4.32 17.44 -9.03
CA THR A 31 5.52 18.09 -9.60
C THR A 31 6.81 18.06 -8.75
N LYS A 32 6.74 17.68 -7.47
CA LYS A 32 7.91 17.54 -6.59
C LYS A 32 8.51 16.14 -6.67
N PRO A 33 9.83 15.97 -6.45
CA PRO A 33 10.43 14.65 -6.27
C PRO A 33 9.69 13.84 -5.20
N PHE A 34 9.44 12.56 -5.48
CA PHE A 34 8.79 11.68 -4.51
C PHE A 34 9.71 11.43 -3.30
N ASN A 35 9.15 11.44 -2.11
CA ASN A 35 9.83 11.08 -0.87
C ASN A 35 8.84 10.44 0.11
N PHE A 36 9.37 9.88 1.19
CA PHE A 36 8.60 9.19 2.24
C PHE A 36 8.37 10.04 3.49
N ASP A 37 8.50 11.37 3.42
CA ASP A 37 8.26 12.24 4.57
C ASP A 37 6.86 11.98 5.15
N LYS A 38 6.81 11.59 6.44
CA LYS A 38 5.59 11.17 7.18
C LYS A 38 4.93 9.90 6.66
N HIS A 39 5.62 9.13 5.83
CA HIS A 39 5.16 7.93 5.14
C HIS A 39 6.22 6.81 5.17
N GLU A 40 7.10 6.78 6.17
CA GLU A 40 8.23 5.85 6.28
C GLU A 40 7.79 4.38 6.21
N TYR A 41 6.60 4.07 6.76
CA TYR A 41 5.98 2.75 6.71
C TYR A 41 5.82 2.20 5.28
N GLN A 42 5.74 3.08 4.29
CA GLN A 42 5.59 2.69 2.88
C GLN A 42 6.88 2.14 2.27
N LYS A 43 8.05 2.51 2.79
CA LYS A 43 9.35 2.15 2.21
C LYS A 43 9.53 0.63 2.19
N THR A 44 9.33 -0.03 3.33
CA THR A 44 9.47 -1.50 3.44
C THR A 44 8.49 -2.24 2.54
N ILE A 45 7.23 -1.79 2.43
CA ILE A 45 6.23 -2.41 1.55
C ILE A 45 6.66 -2.31 0.08
N LEU A 46 7.22 -1.15 -0.29
CA LEU A 46 7.69 -0.92 -1.64
C LEU A 46 8.92 -1.79 -1.98
N ASP A 47 9.85 -1.94 -1.03
CA ASP A 47 11.08 -2.74 -1.19
C ASP A 47 10.87 -4.26 -1.00
N ASP A 48 9.73 -4.68 -0.47
CA ASP A 48 9.43 -6.09 -0.27
C ASP A 48 9.33 -6.84 -1.60
N THR A 49 10.17 -7.86 -1.79
CA THR A 49 10.22 -8.65 -3.03
C THR A 49 9.60 -10.03 -2.88
N HIS A 50 8.91 -10.29 -1.76
CA HIS A 50 8.22 -11.54 -1.53
C HIS A 50 7.17 -11.78 -2.62
N PRO A 51 7.07 -13.01 -3.19
CA PRO A 51 6.12 -13.29 -4.28
C PRO A 51 4.68 -12.98 -3.92
N THR A 52 4.25 -13.26 -2.69
CA THR A 52 2.87 -12.98 -2.25
C THR A 52 2.87 -11.96 -1.12
N ILE A 53 2.20 -10.82 -1.33
CA ILE A 53 2.05 -9.74 -0.34
C ILE A 53 0.57 -9.41 -0.13
N GLY A 54 0.15 -9.30 1.13
CA GLY A 54 -1.16 -8.79 1.53
C GLY A 54 -1.03 -7.44 2.26
N VAL A 55 -1.81 -6.44 1.88
CA VAL A 55 -1.83 -5.12 2.52
C VAL A 55 -3.23 -4.80 3.00
N ARG A 56 -3.52 -5.12 4.27
CA ARG A 56 -4.75 -4.73 4.96
C ARG A 56 -4.62 -3.29 5.45
N LYS A 57 -5.37 -2.37 4.86
CA LYS A 57 -5.21 -0.93 5.12
C LYS A 57 -6.52 -0.28 5.59
N CYS A 58 -6.40 0.81 6.35
CA CYS A 58 -7.49 1.77 6.49
C CYS A 58 -7.57 2.68 5.23
N VAL A 59 -8.56 3.57 5.21
CA VAL A 59 -8.68 4.58 4.15
C VAL A 59 -7.64 5.69 4.27
N GLN A 60 -7.27 6.30 3.14
CA GLN A 60 -6.43 7.52 3.07
C GLN A 60 -5.04 7.40 3.73
N VAL A 61 -4.31 6.31 3.48
CA VAL A 61 -2.90 6.12 3.91
C VAL A 61 -1.90 6.05 2.75
N GLY A 62 -2.35 6.42 1.54
CA GLY A 62 -1.47 6.57 0.38
C GLY A 62 -0.94 5.27 -0.22
N VAL A 63 -1.44 4.09 0.18
CA VAL A 63 -0.94 2.78 -0.32
C VAL A 63 -1.02 2.65 -1.84
N SER A 64 -2.12 3.04 -2.48
CA SER A 64 -2.21 2.96 -3.94
C SER A 64 -1.18 3.83 -4.66
N GLU A 65 -0.62 4.90 -4.03
CA GLU A 65 0.50 5.65 -4.62
C GLU A 65 1.79 4.83 -4.70
N ILE A 66 2.05 3.99 -3.70
CA ILE A 66 3.25 3.16 -3.68
C ILE A 66 3.09 1.89 -4.49
N LEU A 67 1.90 1.29 -4.52
CA LEU A 67 1.65 0.09 -5.32
C LEU A 67 1.85 0.35 -6.81
N ILE A 68 1.29 1.44 -7.33
CA ILE A 68 1.51 1.79 -8.74
C ILE A 68 2.98 2.10 -9.04
N ARG A 69 3.69 2.75 -8.12
CA ARG A 69 5.11 3.08 -8.33
C ARG A 69 5.99 1.85 -8.28
N LYS A 70 5.76 0.94 -7.34
CA LYS A 70 6.42 -0.38 -7.27
C LYS A 70 6.18 -1.16 -8.54
N PHE A 71 4.93 -1.20 -8.99
CA PHE A 71 4.54 -1.88 -10.21
C PHE A 71 5.25 -1.31 -11.44
N LEU A 72 5.19 -0.01 -11.67
CA LEU A 72 5.88 0.64 -12.79
C LEU A 72 7.40 0.49 -12.72
N ALA A 73 7.98 0.56 -11.52
CA ALA A 73 9.39 0.31 -11.28
C ALA A 73 9.77 -1.13 -11.66
N PHE A 74 8.97 -2.12 -11.25
CA PHE A 74 9.16 -3.52 -11.61
C PHE A 74 9.16 -3.69 -13.14
N MET A 75 8.16 -3.14 -13.83
CA MET A 75 8.09 -3.24 -15.29
C MET A 75 9.25 -2.54 -16.00
N ALA A 76 9.76 -1.45 -15.44
CA ALA A 76 10.90 -0.71 -15.98
C ALA A 76 12.24 -1.43 -15.74
N MET A 77 12.40 -2.04 -14.57
CA MET A 77 13.63 -2.74 -14.15
C MET A 77 13.73 -4.14 -14.76
N HIS A 78 12.60 -4.82 -14.98
CA HIS A 78 12.52 -6.15 -15.57
C HIS A 78 11.87 -6.05 -16.95
N GLN A 79 12.69 -5.74 -17.95
CA GLN A 79 12.23 -5.57 -19.32
C GLN A 79 11.73 -6.89 -19.92
N GLY A 80 10.65 -6.81 -20.71
CA GLY A 80 10.03 -7.97 -21.35
C GLY A 80 8.97 -8.67 -20.50
N CYS A 81 8.59 -8.08 -19.36
CA CYS A 81 7.58 -8.62 -18.46
C CYS A 81 6.15 -8.21 -18.86
N GLN A 82 5.18 -9.00 -18.38
CA GLN A 82 3.75 -8.69 -18.43
C GLN A 82 3.25 -8.43 -17.01
N GLY A 83 2.48 -7.37 -16.80
CA GLY A 83 1.92 -7.06 -15.50
C GLY A 83 0.44 -6.73 -15.58
N ILE A 84 -0.32 -7.12 -14.55
CA ILE A 84 -1.76 -6.85 -14.46
C ILE A 84 -2.04 -6.05 -13.19
N TYR A 85 -2.73 -4.92 -13.33
CA TYR A 85 -3.23 -4.12 -12.21
C TYR A 85 -4.75 -4.07 -12.25
N THR A 86 -5.42 -4.53 -11.20
CA THR A 86 -6.88 -4.61 -11.16
C THR A 86 -7.52 -3.68 -10.13
N PHE A 87 -8.71 -3.19 -10.48
CA PHE A 87 -9.65 -2.54 -9.57
C PHE A 87 -11.02 -3.23 -9.67
N PRO A 88 -11.98 -2.92 -8.77
CA PRO A 88 -13.32 -3.47 -8.83
C PRO A 88 -13.95 -3.24 -10.21
N THR A 89 -14.10 -1.99 -10.66
CA THR A 89 -14.76 -1.68 -11.94
C THR A 89 -13.83 -1.09 -13.00
N ALA A 90 -14.20 -1.23 -14.27
CA ALA A 90 -13.48 -0.60 -15.39
C ALA A 90 -13.53 0.94 -15.35
N ALA A 91 -14.58 1.51 -14.73
CA ALA A 91 -14.70 2.95 -14.54
C ALA A 91 -13.65 3.46 -13.53
N GLU A 92 -13.49 2.77 -12.40
CA GLU A 92 -12.45 3.08 -11.40
C GLU A 92 -11.06 2.94 -11.98
N VAL A 93 -10.80 1.89 -12.78
CA VAL A 93 -9.55 1.76 -13.54
C VAL A 93 -9.30 3.00 -14.38
N SER A 94 -10.28 3.42 -15.19
CA SER A 94 -10.12 4.55 -16.11
C SER A 94 -9.80 5.85 -15.36
N GLN A 95 -10.47 6.08 -14.23
CA GLN A 95 -10.21 7.22 -13.37
C GLN A 95 -8.81 7.14 -12.73
N PHE A 96 -8.45 5.98 -12.19
CA PHE A 96 -7.15 5.77 -11.55
C PHE A 96 -6.00 5.95 -12.54
N VAL A 97 -6.11 5.38 -13.74
CA VAL A 97 -5.08 5.51 -14.78
C VAL A 97 -4.87 6.97 -15.14
N LYS A 98 -5.93 7.70 -15.49
CA LYS A 98 -5.83 9.10 -15.90
C LYS A 98 -5.33 10.01 -14.77
N ALA A 99 -5.80 9.79 -13.55
CA ALA A 99 -5.52 10.68 -12.43
C ALA A 99 -4.21 10.37 -11.69
N ARG A 100 -3.72 9.13 -11.74
CA ARG A 100 -2.62 8.64 -10.88
C ARG A 100 -1.50 7.96 -11.66
N VAL A 101 -1.83 7.10 -12.62
CA VAL A 101 -0.81 6.40 -13.42
C VAL A 101 -0.15 7.34 -14.43
N ASP A 102 -0.95 8.02 -15.26
CA ASP A 102 -0.45 8.89 -16.33
C ASP A 102 0.47 9.99 -15.79
N PRO A 103 0.17 10.67 -14.66
CA PRO A 103 1.09 11.65 -14.08
C PRO A 103 2.41 11.04 -13.61
N VAL A 104 2.42 9.80 -13.09
CA VAL A 104 3.65 9.12 -12.68
C VAL A 104 4.50 8.77 -13.90
N ILE A 105 3.90 8.20 -14.94
CA ILE A 105 4.59 7.88 -16.20
C ILE A 105 5.15 9.15 -16.85
N LYS A 106 4.32 10.20 -16.99
CA LYS A 106 4.74 11.50 -17.56
C LYS A 106 5.79 12.21 -16.69
N GLY A 107 5.79 11.97 -15.39
CA GLY A 107 6.75 12.52 -14.45
C GLY A 107 8.07 11.74 -14.38
N CYS A 108 8.12 10.53 -14.94
CA CYS A 108 9.24 9.61 -14.76
C CYS A 108 10.27 9.70 -15.89
N SER A 109 11.50 10.11 -15.57
CA SER A 109 12.60 10.19 -16.55
C SER A 109 12.97 8.83 -17.12
N LYS A 110 13.00 7.79 -16.28
CA LYS A 110 13.40 6.43 -16.70
C LYS A 110 12.41 5.78 -17.65
N ILE A 111 11.11 5.92 -17.40
CA ILE A 111 10.08 5.41 -18.31
C ILE A 111 10.11 6.15 -19.65
N LYS A 112 10.38 7.46 -19.65
CA LYS A 112 10.56 8.23 -20.90
C LYS A 112 11.77 7.75 -21.71
N GLU A 113 12.88 7.45 -21.04
CA GLU A 113 14.09 6.91 -21.68
C GLU A 113 13.82 5.56 -22.37
N LEU A 114 13.07 4.68 -21.69
CA LEU A 114 12.66 3.37 -22.21
C LEU A 114 11.70 3.49 -23.40
N GLY A 115 10.87 4.53 -23.42
CA GLY A 115 9.86 4.76 -24.46
C GLY A 115 8.56 3.98 -24.26
N PHE A 116 7.52 4.40 -24.99
CA PHE A 116 6.18 3.84 -24.95
C PHE A 116 5.54 3.93 -26.35
N ASN A 117 5.27 2.80 -26.99
CA ASN A 117 4.57 2.79 -28.29
C ASN A 117 3.06 2.55 -28.14
N THR A 118 2.64 1.89 -27.05
CA THR A 118 1.23 1.70 -26.71
C THR A 118 0.90 2.53 -25.47
N ASP A 119 -0.03 3.48 -25.61
CA ASP A 119 -0.53 4.29 -24.50
C ASP A 119 -2.04 4.45 -24.59
N ASN A 120 -2.77 3.54 -23.96
CA ASN A 120 -4.20 3.68 -23.73
C ASN A 120 -4.54 3.37 -22.27
N VAL A 121 -5.82 3.51 -21.90
CA VAL A 121 -6.25 3.32 -20.50
C VAL A 121 -6.08 1.87 -20.04
N LYS A 122 -6.37 0.89 -20.91
CA LYS A 122 -6.36 -0.53 -20.56
C LYS A 122 -4.97 -1.15 -20.69
N VAL A 123 -4.13 -0.62 -21.58
CA VAL A 123 -2.81 -1.17 -21.86
C VAL A 123 -1.82 -0.04 -22.06
N LYS A 124 -0.67 -0.15 -21.38
CA LYS A 124 0.48 0.73 -21.55
C LYS A 124 1.75 -0.09 -21.75
N GLN A 125 2.64 0.39 -22.61
CA GLN A 125 3.96 -0.20 -22.82
C GLN A 125 5.02 0.63 -22.11
N ILE A 126 5.98 -0.04 -21.47
CA ILE A 126 7.14 0.56 -20.79
C ILE A 126 8.37 -0.17 -21.31
N GLY A 127 9.07 0.42 -22.29
CA GLY A 127 10.13 -0.27 -23.02
C GLY A 127 9.61 -1.53 -23.72
N GLN A 128 10.07 -2.70 -23.31
CA GLN A 128 9.62 -4.01 -23.82
C GLN A 128 8.52 -4.65 -22.97
N SER A 129 8.19 -4.06 -21.83
CA SER A 129 7.20 -4.57 -20.89
C SER A 129 5.81 -4.02 -21.16
N PHE A 130 4.77 -4.80 -20.85
CA PHE A 130 3.38 -4.38 -20.99
C PHE A 130 2.63 -4.42 -19.65
N VAL A 131 1.87 -3.36 -19.43
CA VAL A 131 1.01 -3.17 -18.27
C VAL A 131 -0.44 -3.22 -18.73
N HIS A 132 -1.22 -4.08 -18.10
CA HIS A 132 -2.66 -4.23 -18.33
C HIS A 132 -3.44 -3.74 -17.12
N PHE A 133 -4.33 -2.77 -17.33
CA PHE A 133 -5.26 -2.28 -16.32
C PHE A 133 -6.66 -2.87 -16.54
N LYS A 134 -7.21 -3.55 -15.53
CA LYS A 134 -8.41 -4.39 -15.68
C LYS A 134 -9.44 -4.17 -14.57
N GLY A 135 -10.71 -4.13 -14.96
CA GLY A 135 -11.82 -4.16 -14.00
C GLY A 135 -12.22 -5.60 -13.70
N SER A 136 -12.54 -5.91 -12.45
CA SER A 136 -12.91 -7.26 -12.01
C SER A 136 -14.22 -7.80 -12.61
N PHE A 137 -15.13 -6.92 -13.07
CA PHE A 137 -16.47 -7.33 -13.48
C PHE A 137 -16.65 -7.67 -14.98
N GLY A 138 -15.76 -7.23 -15.88
CA GLY A 138 -16.16 -6.96 -17.28
C GLY A 138 -15.34 -7.57 -18.44
N GLU A 139 -14.26 -8.31 -18.25
CA GLU A 139 -13.39 -8.69 -19.39
C GLU A 139 -13.01 -10.18 -19.39
N ARG A 140 -13.84 -11.04 -20.01
CA ARG A 140 -13.50 -12.46 -20.26
C ARG A 140 -12.41 -12.64 -21.33
N GLU A 141 -12.31 -11.71 -22.29
CA GLU A 141 -11.43 -11.86 -23.46
C GLU A 141 -9.96 -11.55 -23.18
N THR A 142 -9.62 -10.78 -22.14
CA THR A 142 -8.20 -10.44 -21.84
C THR A 142 -7.53 -11.38 -20.85
N ILE A 143 -8.23 -12.43 -20.43
CA ILE A 143 -7.75 -13.39 -19.43
C ILE A 143 -6.67 -14.30 -20.02
N ALA A 144 -6.42 -14.30 -21.32
CA ALA A 144 -5.41 -15.17 -21.95
C ALA A 144 -3.95 -14.70 -21.82
N VAL A 145 -3.69 -13.51 -21.28
CA VAL A 145 -2.32 -12.93 -21.25
C VAL A 145 -1.54 -13.50 -20.05
N PRO A 146 -0.34 -14.08 -20.23
CA PRO A 146 0.52 -14.47 -19.12
C PRO A 146 0.96 -13.23 -18.32
N SER A 147 1.27 -13.40 -17.04
CA SER A 147 1.67 -12.29 -16.17
C SER A 147 2.88 -12.69 -15.31
N ASP A 148 3.70 -11.71 -14.97
CA ASP A 148 4.84 -11.83 -14.06
C ASP A 148 4.56 -11.17 -12.71
N TYR A 149 3.74 -10.11 -12.71
CA TYR A 149 3.35 -9.39 -11.51
C TYR A 149 1.88 -8.95 -11.59
N ASN A 150 1.07 -9.43 -10.65
CA ASN A 150 -0.30 -8.97 -10.44
C ASN A 150 -0.40 -8.05 -9.23
N ILE A 151 -1.11 -6.93 -9.36
CA ILE A 151 -1.58 -6.13 -8.23
C ILE A 151 -3.10 -6.07 -8.26
N HIS A 152 -3.72 -6.44 -7.15
CA HIS A 152 -5.15 -6.35 -6.95
C HIS A 152 -5.43 -5.29 -5.87
N ASP A 153 -5.98 -4.14 -6.27
CA ASP A 153 -6.35 -3.06 -5.35
C ASP A 153 -7.88 -3.06 -5.10
N GLU A 154 -8.27 -2.74 -3.87
CA GLU A 154 -9.64 -2.82 -3.36
C GLU A 154 -10.29 -4.20 -3.57
N ILE A 155 -9.54 -5.27 -3.22
CA ILE A 155 -9.96 -6.66 -3.47
C ILE A 155 -11.26 -7.08 -2.81
N ASP A 156 -11.60 -6.51 -1.65
CA ASP A 156 -12.84 -6.84 -0.93
C ASP A 156 -14.09 -6.43 -1.72
N TYR A 157 -13.95 -5.45 -2.62
CA TYR A 157 -15.04 -4.95 -3.46
C TYR A 157 -15.00 -5.52 -4.88
N SER A 158 -14.04 -6.41 -5.16
CA SER A 158 -13.88 -7.08 -6.45
C SER A 158 -14.60 -8.43 -6.47
N LYS A 159 -14.84 -8.99 -7.66
CA LYS A 159 -15.36 -10.36 -7.79
C LYS A 159 -14.35 -11.39 -7.23
N PRO A 160 -14.73 -12.28 -6.29
CA PRO A 160 -13.82 -13.26 -5.69
C PRO A 160 -13.13 -14.16 -6.72
N ASP A 161 -13.87 -14.63 -7.72
CA ASP A 161 -13.37 -15.61 -8.69
C ASP A 161 -12.28 -15.06 -9.61
N ILE A 162 -12.16 -13.74 -9.75
CA ILE A 162 -11.23 -13.17 -10.72
C ILE A 162 -9.78 -13.20 -10.24
N GLN A 163 -9.54 -13.18 -8.93
CA GLN A 163 -8.18 -13.25 -8.38
C GLN A 163 -7.55 -14.60 -8.72
N ASN A 164 -8.26 -15.69 -8.48
CA ASN A 164 -7.81 -17.04 -8.82
C ASN A 164 -7.49 -17.17 -10.32
N LEU A 165 -8.27 -16.49 -11.15
CA LEU A 165 -8.11 -16.51 -12.60
C LEU A 165 -6.92 -15.69 -13.11
N TYR A 166 -6.56 -14.61 -12.43
CA TYR A 166 -5.33 -13.87 -12.72
C TYR A 166 -4.10 -14.54 -12.10
N ARG A 167 -4.26 -15.20 -10.94
CA ARG A 167 -3.20 -15.98 -10.31
C ARG A 167 -2.73 -17.13 -11.20
N SER A 168 -3.64 -17.80 -11.92
CA SER A 168 -3.23 -18.84 -12.89
C SER A 168 -2.37 -18.30 -14.05
N ARG A 169 -2.35 -16.97 -14.30
CA ARG A 169 -1.46 -16.34 -15.29
C ARG A 169 -0.02 -16.22 -14.82
N LEU A 170 0.22 -16.36 -13.52
CA LEU A 170 1.54 -16.34 -12.92
C LEU A 170 2.25 -17.70 -13.01
N GLU A 171 1.54 -18.80 -13.30
CA GLU A 171 2.07 -20.17 -13.18
C GLU A 171 3.37 -20.42 -13.96
N HIS A 172 3.50 -19.80 -15.14
CA HIS A 172 4.69 -19.94 -15.99
C HIS A 172 5.73 -18.83 -15.81
N SER A 173 5.47 -17.84 -14.96
CA SER A 173 6.46 -16.81 -14.63
C SER A 173 7.52 -17.35 -13.68
N SER A 174 8.74 -16.84 -13.81
CA SER A 174 9.81 -17.05 -12.82
C SER A 174 9.68 -16.12 -11.61
N PHE A 175 8.96 -15.00 -11.74
CA PHE A 175 8.70 -14.05 -10.65
C PHE A 175 7.50 -14.50 -9.81
N ARG A 176 6.35 -14.70 -10.47
CA ARG A 176 5.07 -15.08 -9.83
C ARG A 176 4.62 -14.10 -8.75
N TRP A 177 4.82 -12.80 -8.95
CA TRP A 177 4.49 -11.80 -7.94
C TRP A 177 2.99 -11.50 -7.92
N GLU A 178 2.43 -11.39 -6.72
CA GLU A 178 1.06 -11.02 -6.44
C GLU A 178 1.04 -10.09 -5.23
N THR A 179 0.40 -8.93 -5.36
CA THR A 179 0.15 -8.02 -4.24
C THR A 179 -1.34 -7.74 -4.14
N ASN A 180 -1.93 -8.13 -3.01
CA ASN A 180 -3.33 -7.94 -2.69
C ASN A 180 -3.45 -6.77 -1.70
N CYS A 181 -4.36 -5.84 -1.96
CA CYS A 181 -4.55 -4.65 -1.13
C CYS A 181 -6.04 -4.31 -1.05
N SER A 182 -6.54 -4.06 0.16
CA SER A 182 -7.89 -3.55 0.35
C SER A 182 -8.09 -2.94 1.73
N THR A 183 -9.18 -2.19 1.85
CA THR A 183 -9.81 -1.95 3.13
C THR A 183 -10.71 -3.16 3.45
N PRO A 184 -10.56 -3.82 4.61
CA PRO A 184 -11.31 -5.03 4.89
C PRO A 184 -12.80 -4.72 5.09
N SER A 185 -13.66 -5.50 4.44
CA SER A 185 -15.11 -5.31 4.48
C SER A 185 -15.77 -6.02 5.67
N ILE A 186 -15.38 -7.26 5.94
CA ILE A 186 -15.83 -8.09 7.06
C ILE A 186 -14.69 -9.01 7.53
N PRO A 187 -14.73 -9.54 8.76
CA PRO A 187 -13.74 -10.50 9.25
C PRO A 187 -13.65 -11.77 8.42
N SER A 188 -12.45 -12.34 8.32
CA SER A 188 -12.15 -13.62 7.64
C SER A 188 -12.61 -13.67 6.17
N TYR A 189 -12.61 -12.53 5.49
CA TYR A 189 -12.91 -12.40 4.06
C TYR A 189 -11.91 -11.47 3.36
N GLY A 190 -11.70 -11.68 2.07
CA GLY A 190 -10.90 -10.78 1.23
C GLY A 190 -9.50 -10.54 1.81
N ILE A 191 -9.13 -9.27 1.97
CA ILE A 191 -7.82 -8.90 2.49
C ILE A 191 -7.63 -9.29 3.96
N ASP A 192 -8.72 -9.43 4.72
CA ASP A 192 -8.66 -9.80 6.11
C ASP A 192 -8.16 -11.23 6.27
N GLN A 193 -8.76 -12.16 5.52
CA GLN A 193 -8.32 -13.57 5.47
C GLN A 193 -6.86 -13.68 5.00
N ILE A 194 -6.47 -12.94 3.94
CA ILE A 194 -5.08 -12.94 3.45
C ILE A 194 -4.12 -12.47 4.56
N PHE A 195 -4.50 -11.46 5.33
CA PHE A 195 -3.69 -10.99 6.44
C PHE A 195 -3.66 -12.03 7.59
N GLU A 196 -4.78 -12.67 7.92
CA GLU A 196 -4.83 -13.73 8.93
C GLU A 196 -3.90 -14.90 8.59
N ASP A 197 -3.82 -15.27 7.31
CA ASP A 197 -2.99 -16.37 6.82
C ASP A 197 -1.49 -16.02 6.73
N SER A 198 -1.15 -14.72 6.79
CA SER A 198 0.21 -14.18 6.64
C SER A 198 1.07 -14.17 7.91
N ASP A 199 2.29 -13.64 7.79
CA ASP A 199 3.20 -13.36 8.90
C ASP A 199 2.78 -12.18 9.82
N GLN A 200 1.71 -11.46 9.46
CA GLN A 200 1.07 -10.40 10.24
C GLN A 200 2.06 -9.33 10.76
N ARG A 201 2.61 -8.53 9.85
CA ARG A 201 3.50 -7.41 10.16
C ARG A 201 2.73 -6.21 10.67
N HIS A 202 3.29 -5.61 11.72
CA HIS A 202 2.79 -4.38 12.32
C HIS A 202 3.88 -3.32 12.40
N TRP A 203 3.50 -2.06 12.14
CA TRP A 203 4.40 -0.92 12.21
C TRP A 203 4.64 -0.52 13.66
N HIS A 204 5.86 -0.73 14.12
CA HIS A 204 6.31 -0.38 15.45
C HIS A 204 7.10 0.92 15.42
N ILE A 205 6.94 1.69 16.49
CA ILE A 205 7.76 2.86 16.78
C ILE A 205 8.45 2.67 18.12
N LYS A 206 9.70 3.12 18.21
CA LYS A 206 10.45 3.14 19.46
C LYS A 206 10.18 4.46 20.20
N CYS A 207 9.76 4.38 21.45
CA CYS A 207 9.59 5.58 22.26
C CYS A 207 10.95 6.25 22.53
N PRO A 208 11.15 7.54 22.18
CA PRO A 208 12.42 8.24 22.42
C PRO A 208 12.67 8.52 23.92
N HIS A 209 11.67 8.34 24.78
CA HIS A 209 11.77 8.62 26.21
C HIS A 209 12.08 7.39 27.07
N CYS A 210 11.64 6.20 26.65
CA CYS A 210 11.74 4.98 27.46
C CYS A 210 12.14 3.73 26.66
N ASN A 211 12.47 3.88 25.38
CA ASN A 211 12.91 2.83 24.46
C ASN A 211 11.91 1.68 24.23
N MET A 212 10.65 1.83 24.65
CA MET A 212 9.62 0.84 24.39
C MET A 212 9.25 0.84 22.90
N TRP A 213 9.33 -0.33 22.26
CA TRP A 213 8.70 -0.59 20.97
C TRP A 213 7.19 -0.83 21.12
N GLN A 214 6.40 -0.15 20.29
CA GLN A 214 4.95 -0.21 20.36
C GLN A 214 4.31 0.06 19.00
N ILE A 215 3.15 -0.56 18.78
CA ILE A 215 2.23 -0.19 17.72
C ILE A 215 1.38 0.95 18.26
N LEU A 216 1.27 2.05 17.50
CA LEU A 216 0.31 3.08 17.85
C LEU A 216 -1.10 2.60 17.54
N THR A 217 -1.99 2.65 18.54
CA THR A 217 -3.40 2.36 18.38
C THR A 217 -4.26 3.32 19.19
N TRP A 218 -5.49 3.51 18.74
CA TRP A 218 -6.52 4.32 19.41
C TRP A 218 -7.73 3.48 19.85
N LEU A 219 -7.80 2.21 19.47
CA LEU A 219 -8.98 1.39 19.70
C LEU A 219 -9.26 1.23 21.19
N PRO A 220 -10.41 1.67 21.69
CA PRO A 220 -10.73 1.49 23.10
C PRO A 220 -10.84 -0.01 23.40
N ASP A 221 -10.19 -0.47 24.47
CA ASP A 221 -10.62 -1.70 25.13
C ASP A 221 -12.04 -1.44 25.62
N LYS A 222 -13.02 -2.28 25.20
CA LYS A 222 -14.42 -2.12 25.60
C LYS A 222 -14.53 -1.88 27.10
N ASP A 223 -15.28 -0.83 27.46
CA ASP A 223 -15.65 -0.48 28.84
C ASP A 223 -14.48 -0.17 29.79
N LYS A 224 -13.33 0.27 29.26
CA LYS A 224 -12.15 0.65 30.08
C LYS A 224 -11.63 2.05 29.76
N ILE A 225 -10.96 2.64 30.75
CA ILE A 225 -10.13 3.83 30.58
C ILE A 225 -9.09 3.53 29.48
N ASP A 226 -9.04 4.36 28.44
CA ASP A 226 -8.14 4.14 27.31
C ASP A 226 -6.68 4.29 27.74
N THR A 227 -6.01 3.16 27.98
CA THR A 227 -4.58 3.09 28.27
C THR A 227 -3.73 2.88 27.02
N ASN A 228 -4.30 3.00 25.82
CA ASN A 228 -3.56 2.88 24.57
C ASN A 228 -2.67 4.10 24.33
N ASN A 229 -2.47 4.47 23.07
CA ASN A 229 -1.57 5.54 22.69
C ASN A 229 -2.25 6.90 22.63
N ILE A 230 -3.46 7.04 23.18
CA ILE A 230 -4.20 8.30 23.21
C ILE A 230 -4.33 8.80 24.65
N ALA A 231 -4.28 10.12 24.81
CA ALA A 231 -4.43 10.82 26.08
C ALA A 231 -4.93 12.24 25.87
N ASP A 232 -5.37 12.87 26.96
CA ASP A 232 -5.51 14.33 27.03
C ASP A 232 -4.14 15.04 26.86
N PRO A 233 -4.09 16.37 26.69
CA PRO A 233 -2.82 17.10 26.50
C PRO A 233 -1.84 17.00 27.67
N ASN A 234 -2.31 16.60 28.86
CA ASN A 234 -1.49 16.40 30.05
C ASN A 234 -0.93 14.96 30.14
N GLY A 235 -1.31 14.07 29.23
CA GLY A 235 -0.89 12.66 29.20
C GLY A 235 -1.77 11.72 30.04
N ASN A 236 -2.89 12.23 30.58
CA ASN A 236 -3.82 11.42 31.34
C ASN A 236 -4.63 10.51 30.40
N PRO A 237 -4.78 9.22 30.73
CA PRO A 237 -5.77 8.36 30.08
C PRO A 237 -7.16 9.00 30.12
N ILE A 238 -7.91 8.89 29.04
CA ILE A 238 -9.24 9.51 28.91
C ILE A 238 -10.18 8.59 28.15
N TYR A 239 -11.42 8.51 28.62
CA TYR A 239 -12.48 7.84 27.86
C TYR A 239 -13.03 8.80 26.81
N VAL A 240 -13.09 8.34 25.57
CA VAL A 240 -13.55 9.14 24.43
C VAL A 240 -14.74 8.45 23.80
N ASP A 241 -15.81 9.21 23.56
CA ASP A 241 -17.01 8.77 22.89
C ASP A 241 -17.47 9.79 21.83
N LYS A 242 -18.63 9.52 21.22
CA LYS A 242 -19.21 10.38 20.18
C LYS A 242 -19.59 11.78 20.69
N GLU A 243 -19.91 11.91 21.98
CA GLU A 243 -20.39 13.15 22.57
C GLU A 243 -19.19 14.05 22.93
N ASN A 244 -18.19 13.49 23.61
CA ASN A 244 -17.08 14.26 24.17
C ASN A 244 -15.91 14.51 23.20
N ILE A 245 -15.78 13.75 22.10
CA ILE A 245 -14.66 13.86 21.13
C ILE A 245 -14.51 15.27 20.51
N LYS A 246 -15.59 16.08 20.47
CA LYS A 246 -15.56 17.42 19.89
C LYS A 246 -14.92 18.47 20.81
N GLU A 247 -14.86 18.18 22.10
CA GLU A 247 -14.47 19.15 23.14
C GLU A 247 -13.07 18.86 23.70
N ILE A 248 -12.54 17.67 23.44
CA ILE A 248 -11.28 17.19 24.00
C ILE A 248 -10.20 17.25 22.91
N GLU A 249 -9.06 17.90 23.18
CA GLU A 249 -7.86 17.71 22.37
C GLU A 249 -7.17 16.40 22.75
N LEU A 250 -6.76 15.61 21.75
CA LEU A 250 -6.14 14.30 21.97
C LEU A 250 -4.75 14.24 21.34
N ILE A 251 -3.81 13.70 22.09
CA ILE A 251 -2.41 13.53 21.68
C ILE A 251 -2.01 12.06 21.63
N TYR A 252 -0.95 11.77 20.86
CA TYR A 252 -0.29 10.48 20.95
C TYR A 252 0.62 10.43 22.18
N VAL A 253 0.59 9.32 22.92
CA VAL A 253 1.44 9.05 24.08
C VAL A 253 2.04 7.65 24.02
N CYS A 254 3.17 7.46 24.71
CA CYS A 254 3.72 6.12 24.89
C CYS A 254 2.86 5.33 25.89
N ARG A 255 2.51 4.09 25.54
CA ARG A 255 1.72 3.20 26.41
C ARG A 255 2.40 2.88 27.75
N LYS A 256 3.74 2.91 27.82
CA LYS A 256 4.51 2.64 29.05
C LYS A 256 4.76 3.88 29.90
N CYS A 257 5.37 4.92 29.34
CA CYS A 257 5.79 6.10 30.13
C CYS A 257 4.80 7.26 30.09
N ARG A 258 3.72 7.16 29.30
CA ARG A 258 2.66 8.18 29.12
C ARG A 258 3.13 9.54 28.59
N LYS A 259 4.43 9.73 28.34
CA LYS A 259 4.95 10.94 27.71
C LYS A 259 4.45 11.07 26.28
N LYS A 260 4.19 12.32 25.87
CA LYS A 260 3.79 12.70 24.52
C LYS A 260 4.77 12.16 23.48
N LEU A 261 4.21 11.59 22.41
CA LEU A 261 4.91 11.19 21.21
C LEU A 261 4.64 12.22 20.12
N GLU A 262 5.71 12.78 19.59
CA GLU A 262 5.66 13.69 18.45
C GLU A 262 6.43 13.06 17.30
N TYR A 263 5.86 13.19 16.10
CA TYR A 263 6.52 12.65 14.91
C TYR A 263 7.79 13.43 14.63
N ARG A 264 8.87 12.69 14.40
CA ARG A 264 10.14 13.18 13.91
C ARG A 264 10.69 12.15 12.93
N SER A 265 11.32 12.61 11.86
CA SER A 265 11.91 11.76 10.82
C SER A 265 13.08 10.90 11.31
N ASP A 266 13.66 11.24 12.48
CA ASP A 266 14.77 10.53 13.10
C ASP A 266 14.34 9.40 14.05
N LEU A 267 13.03 9.17 14.21
CA LEU A 267 12.54 8.10 15.07
C LEU A 267 12.84 6.73 14.48
N GLU A 268 13.30 5.82 15.34
CA GLU A 268 13.42 4.41 15.00
C GLU A 268 12.01 3.80 14.85
N MET A 269 11.72 3.30 13.65
CA MET A 269 10.44 2.69 13.29
C MET A 269 10.69 1.51 12.36
N GLU A 270 9.94 0.43 12.54
CA GLU A 270 10.12 -0.79 11.73
C GLU A 270 8.84 -1.61 11.63
N TRP A 271 8.76 -2.44 10.58
CA TRP A 271 7.76 -3.49 10.49
C TRP A 271 8.27 -4.73 11.22
N VAL A 272 7.47 -5.21 12.17
CA VAL A 272 7.78 -6.45 12.92
C VAL A 272 6.73 -7.50 12.56
N ALA A 273 7.18 -8.64 12.05
CA ALA A 273 6.34 -9.80 11.79
C ALA A 273 5.95 -10.49 13.10
N LYS A 274 4.68 -10.89 13.22
CA LYS A 274 4.20 -11.65 14.38
C LYS A 274 4.54 -13.14 14.27
N TYR A 275 4.54 -13.68 13.07
CA TYR A 275 4.88 -15.07 12.77
C TYR A 275 6.06 -15.13 11.79
N THR A 276 6.89 -16.16 11.86
CA THR A 276 8.09 -16.28 11.00
C THR A 276 8.03 -17.44 10.01
N ASN A 277 7.00 -18.27 10.11
CA ASN A 277 6.84 -19.53 9.37
C ASN A 277 5.69 -19.47 8.34
N LYS A 278 5.42 -18.28 7.79
CA LYS A 278 4.33 -18.03 6.87
C LYS A 278 4.88 -17.64 5.51
N ASP A 279 4.22 -18.10 4.45
CA ASP A 279 4.61 -17.89 3.05
C ASP A 279 3.90 -16.69 2.41
N ILE A 280 3.37 -15.79 3.23
CA ILE A 280 2.75 -14.54 2.81
C ILE A 280 3.26 -13.44 3.73
N HIS A 281 3.80 -12.38 3.15
CA HIS A 281 4.09 -11.16 3.90
C HIS A 281 2.82 -10.31 3.99
N GLY A 282 2.27 -10.12 5.19
CA GLY A 282 1.05 -9.35 5.41
C GLY A 282 1.31 -8.09 6.20
N TYR A 283 0.84 -6.94 5.71
CA TYR A 283 1.02 -5.64 6.34
C TYR A 283 -0.30 -5.09 6.85
N HIS A 284 -0.35 -4.73 8.14
CA HIS A 284 -1.51 -4.04 8.71
C HIS A 284 -1.26 -2.53 8.86
N LEU A 285 -1.99 -1.74 8.06
CA LEU A 285 -1.95 -0.27 8.09
C LEU A 285 -3.23 0.29 8.73
N GLY A 286 -3.31 0.19 10.05
CA GLY A 286 -4.37 0.84 10.82
C GLY A 286 -4.27 2.38 10.80
N PRO A 287 -5.31 3.12 11.25
CA PRO A 287 -5.37 4.57 11.12
C PRO A 287 -4.20 5.34 11.75
N CYS A 288 -3.64 4.82 12.84
CA CYS A 288 -2.52 5.42 13.55
C CYS A 288 -1.15 5.19 12.89
N VAL A 289 -1.04 4.35 11.85
CA VAL A 289 0.23 4.18 11.11
C VAL A 289 0.71 5.51 10.51
N ALA A 290 -0.24 6.35 10.11
CA ALA A 290 -0.05 7.66 9.51
C ALA A 290 0.02 8.80 10.54
N TRP A 291 0.43 8.51 11.77
CA TRP A 291 0.45 9.46 12.89
C TRP A 291 1.24 10.76 12.64
N GLY A 292 2.20 10.75 11.71
CA GLY A 292 2.92 11.95 11.28
C GLY A 292 2.04 13.04 10.63
N TYR A 293 0.82 12.68 10.17
CA TYR A 293 -0.14 13.64 9.62
C TYR A 293 -1.61 13.40 10.04
N LYS A 294 -1.97 12.21 10.55
CA LYS A 294 -3.29 11.93 11.12
C LYS A 294 -3.28 12.11 12.64
N LYS A 295 -3.91 13.21 13.10
CA LYS A 295 -4.12 13.47 14.53
C LYS A 295 -5.17 12.51 15.13
N PRO A 296 -5.05 12.15 16.43
CA PRO A 296 -6.02 11.27 17.10
C PRO A 296 -7.47 11.74 16.96
N ASN A 297 -7.75 13.03 17.19
CA ASN A 297 -9.10 13.59 17.05
C ASN A 297 -9.74 13.30 15.68
N ARG A 298 -8.95 13.38 14.60
CA ARG A 298 -9.45 13.13 13.25
C ARG A 298 -9.79 11.65 13.05
N ILE A 299 -8.96 10.75 13.59
CA ILE A 299 -9.17 9.31 13.49
C ILE A 299 -10.44 8.92 14.23
N ILE A 300 -10.56 9.33 15.49
CA ILE A 300 -11.65 8.95 16.39
C ILE A 300 -12.96 9.60 15.94
N LYS A 301 -12.94 10.88 15.54
CA LYS A 301 -14.12 11.53 14.97
C LYS A 301 -14.58 10.82 13.70
N SER A 302 -13.65 10.47 12.81
CA SER A 302 -14.00 9.73 11.60
C SER A 302 -14.69 8.41 11.94
N PHE A 303 -14.21 7.69 12.96
CA PHE A 303 -14.83 6.46 13.43
C PHE A 303 -16.29 6.66 13.87
N TYR A 304 -16.57 7.66 14.72
CA TYR A 304 -17.93 7.93 15.22
C TYR A 304 -18.89 8.55 14.19
N ASP A 305 -18.35 9.20 13.15
CA ASP A 305 -19.13 9.76 12.06
C ASP A 305 -19.61 8.67 11.05
N TYR A 306 -19.02 7.46 11.06
CA TYR A 306 -19.51 6.35 10.24
C TYR A 306 -20.86 5.83 10.76
N LYS A 307 -21.86 5.87 9.89
CA LYS A 307 -23.25 5.44 10.19
C LYS A 307 -23.47 3.92 10.11
N GLU A 308 -22.57 3.19 9.46
CA GLU A 308 -22.68 1.74 9.24
C GLU A 308 -21.60 1.01 10.05
N ILE A 309 -22.04 0.10 10.92
CA ILE A 309 -21.17 -0.70 11.82
C ILE A 309 -20.15 -1.52 11.02
N ASP A 310 -20.50 -2.00 9.82
CA ASP A 310 -19.59 -2.79 8.97
C ASP A 310 -18.36 -1.98 8.52
N LYS A 311 -18.47 -0.64 8.41
CA LYS A 311 -17.35 0.24 8.08
C LYS A 311 -16.49 0.62 9.28
N ALA A 312 -16.91 0.27 10.50
CA ALA A 312 -16.13 0.48 11.71
C ALA A 312 -14.88 -0.42 11.72
N TYR A 313 -14.93 -1.59 11.08
CA TYR A 313 -13.79 -2.52 10.92
C TYR A 313 -12.60 -1.85 10.21
N ASN A 314 -12.86 -0.88 9.33
CA ASN A 314 -11.83 -0.09 8.62
C ASN A 314 -10.95 0.78 9.53
N HIS A 315 -11.37 0.98 10.79
CA HIS A 315 -10.72 1.85 11.75
C HIS A 315 -10.05 1.08 12.90
N VAL A 316 -10.16 -0.25 12.87
CA VAL A 316 -9.54 -1.20 13.79
C VAL A 316 -8.15 -1.59 13.27
#